data_AF-A0A835Z999-F1
#
_entry.id   AF-A0A835Z999-F1
#
_cell.length_a   1.000
_cell.length_b   1.000
_cell.length_c   1.000
_cell.angle_alpha   90.00
_cell.angle_beta   90.00
_cell.angle_gamma   90.00
#
_symmetry.space_group_name_H-M   'P 1'
#
loop_
_entity.id
_entity.type
_entity.pdbx_description
1 polymer ?
#
loop_
_entity_poly.entity_id
_entity_poly.type
_entity_poly.pdbx_seq_one_letter_code
_entity_poly.pdbx_strand_id
1 'polypeptide(L)'
;MSNSDNGNGAHTFSRRTALGICVSAAAVLQQRQQAHAALEPLPPPKSYTQQIVDAIPIKTIRGVWRIREIREGESLCKGKLTFKGFVDEPGKGTVEYVSSDGEREGKGYWLLKPGSITAGKILFSARWKVTYKGGGGSFLYRGDVVLDSTETLHAAGNPHPDAHIRGEVLKPFKGRTGSLQEKHIGEFEADLLQVDKDEDKL
;
A
#
# COMPACT_ATOMS: atom_id res chain seq x y z
N MET A 1 68.88 -34.21 51.75
CA MET A 1 69.37 -33.53 50.55
C MET A 1 68.18 -32.75 49.99
N SER A 2 67.97 -31.50 50.41
CA SER A 2 68.58 -30.27 49.83
C SER A 2 68.11 -30.14 48.37
N ASN A 3 67.36 -29.15 47.90
CA ASN A 3 67.41 -27.72 48.18
C ASN A 3 66.06 -27.02 47.92
N SER A 4 65.86 -25.96 48.67
CA SER A 4 64.94 -24.84 48.49
C SER A 4 65.29 -24.02 47.25
N ASP A 5 64.29 -23.48 46.55
CA ASP A 5 64.49 -22.30 45.72
C ASP A 5 63.26 -21.37 45.80
N ASN A 6 63.49 -20.17 46.33
CA ASN A 6 62.52 -19.11 46.58
C ASN A 6 62.72 -18.02 45.52
N GLY A 7 61.80 -17.92 44.55
CA GLY A 7 61.77 -16.86 43.54
C GLY A 7 60.83 -15.72 43.92
N ASN A 8 61.39 -14.60 44.40
CA ASN A 8 60.70 -13.34 44.63
C ASN A 8 60.22 -12.71 43.31
N GLY A 9 58.90 -12.61 43.11
CA GLY A 9 58.27 -11.87 42.01
C GLY A 9 58.16 -10.38 42.34
N ALA A 10 58.91 -9.55 41.63
CA ALA A 10 58.80 -8.09 41.70
C ALA A 10 57.53 -7.61 40.97
N HIS A 11 56.58 -7.05 41.73
CA HIS A 11 55.42 -6.35 41.17
C HIS A 11 55.82 -4.93 40.72
N THR A 12 56.02 -4.73 39.41
CA THR A 12 56.09 -3.39 38.80
C THR A 12 54.70 -2.78 38.70
N PHE A 13 54.42 -1.79 39.56
CA PHE A 13 53.25 -0.92 39.48
C PHE A 13 53.37 0.02 38.26
N SER A 14 52.63 -0.26 37.19
CA SER A 14 52.53 0.62 36.02
C SER A 14 51.57 1.78 36.34
N ARG A 15 52.12 2.98 36.54
CA ARG A 15 51.35 4.23 36.64
C ARG A 15 50.72 4.54 35.27
N ARG A 16 49.43 4.25 35.12
CA ARG A 16 48.62 4.78 34.02
C ARG A 16 48.39 6.27 34.27
N THR A 17 49.07 7.12 33.51
CA THR A 17 48.80 8.54 33.40
C THR A 17 47.41 8.72 32.77
N ALA A 18 46.43 9.18 33.54
CA ALA A 18 45.15 9.60 33.00
C ALA A 18 45.34 10.94 32.28
N LEU A 19 45.49 10.90 30.96
CA LEU A 19 45.38 12.09 30.11
C LEU A 19 43.91 12.51 30.07
N GLY A 20 43.56 13.48 30.93
CA GLY A 20 42.28 14.17 30.87
C GLY A 20 42.21 14.98 29.57
N ILE A 21 41.28 14.61 28.68
CA ILE A 21 41.00 15.37 27.46
C ILE A 21 40.22 16.63 27.89
N CYS A 22 40.93 17.76 28.01
CA CYS A 22 40.29 19.06 28.15
C CYS A 22 39.78 19.51 26.77
N VAL A 23 38.52 19.21 26.46
CA VAL A 23 37.85 19.77 25.28
C VAL A 23 37.56 21.25 25.55
N SER A 24 38.13 22.15 24.76
CA SER A 24 37.88 23.58 24.91
C SER A 24 36.45 23.93 24.47
N ALA A 25 35.82 24.89 25.15
CA ALA A 25 34.48 25.37 24.77
C ALA A 25 34.43 25.89 23.33
N ALA A 26 35.56 26.40 22.81
CA ALA A 26 35.70 26.81 21.42
C ALA A 26 35.59 25.64 20.43
N ALA A 27 36.20 24.48 20.74
CA ALA A 27 36.07 23.28 19.90
C ALA A 27 34.62 22.76 19.89
N VAL A 28 33.93 22.81 21.03
CA VAL A 28 32.51 22.41 21.11
C VAL A 28 31.60 23.36 20.31
N LEU A 29 31.88 24.66 20.35
CA LEU A 29 31.12 25.65 19.57
C LEU A 29 31.36 25.52 18.06
N GLN A 30 32.61 25.28 17.64
CA GLN A 30 32.95 25.07 16.24
C GLN A 30 32.34 23.77 15.70
N GLN A 31 32.32 22.69 16.50
CA GLN A 31 31.66 21.44 16.15
C GLN A 31 30.13 21.60 16.06
N ARG A 32 29.52 22.43 16.92
CA ARG A 32 28.09 22.77 16.83
C ARG A 32 27.75 23.59 15.60
N GLN A 33 28.59 24.56 15.22
CA GLN A 33 28.38 25.36 14.02
C GLN A 33 28.55 24.53 12.74
N GLN A 34 29.51 23.60 12.71
CA GLN A 34 29.67 22.66 11.60
C GLN A 34 28.51 21.65 11.53
N ALA A 35 28.00 21.17 12.67
CA ALA A 35 26.82 20.33 12.72
C ALA A 35 25.55 21.06 12.23
N HIS A 36 25.41 22.36 12.53
CA HIS A 36 24.31 23.18 12.02
C HIS A 36 24.44 23.51 10.53
N ALA A 37 25.67 23.72 10.03
CA ALA A 37 25.93 23.99 8.61
C ALA A 37 25.77 22.74 7.73
N ALA A 38 25.85 21.54 8.32
CA ALA A 38 25.67 20.25 7.63
C ALA A 38 24.22 19.73 7.66
N LEU A 39 23.29 20.44 8.31
CA LEU A 39 21.87 20.11 8.22
C LEU A 39 21.34 20.59 6.88
N GLU A 40 21.33 19.71 5.88
CA GLU A 40 20.62 19.97 4.64
C GLU A 40 19.18 20.39 4.97
N PRO A 41 18.67 21.46 4.34
CA PRO A 41 17.31 21.91 4.58
C PRO A 41 16.36 20.75 4.31
N LEU A 42 15.54 20.42 5.31
CA LEU A 42 14.54 19.36 5.15
C LEU A 42 13.72 19.65 3.89
N PRO A 43 13.47 18.63 3.04
CA PRO A 43 12.66 18.83 1.85
C PRO A 43 11.33 19.46 2.28
N PRO A 44 10.82 20.42 1.50
CA PRO A 44 9.57 21.08 1.86
C PRO A 44 8.46 20.03 2.02
N PRO A 45 7.56 20.20 3.01
CA PRO A 45 6.48 19.26 3.24
C PRO A 45 5.64 19.11 1.97
N LYS A 46 5.51 17.87 1.48
CA LYS A 46 4.69 17.55 0.31
C LYS A 46 3.25 18.00 0.56
N SER A 47 2.60 18.55 -0.47
CA SER A 47 1.17 18.87 -0.40
C SER A 47 0.33 17.60 -0.16
N TYR A 48 -0.85 17.75 0.46
CA TYR A 48 -1.77 16.64 0.70
C TYR A 48 -2.07 15.84 -0.57
N THR A 49 -2.33 16.54 -1.68
CA THR A 49 -2.55 15.92 -3.00
C THR A 49 -1.35 15.09 -3.44
N GLN A 50 -0.12 15.56 -3.21
CA GLN A 50 1.10 14.86 -3.62
C GLN A 50 1.38 13.64 -2.73
N GLN A 51 1.05 13.71 -1.44
CA GLN A 51 1.10 12.54 -0.54
C GLN A 51 0.08 11.47 -0.94
N ILE A 52 -1.10 11.88 -1.42
CA ILE A 52 -2.13 10.97 -1.94
C ILE A 52 -1.67 10.33 -3.26
N VAL A 53 -1.12 11.11 -4.20
CA VAL A 53 -0.60 10.57 -5.47
C VAL A 53 0.51 9.55 -5.23
N ASP A 54 1.37 9.81 -4.24
CA ASP A 54 2.44 8.91 -3.83
C ASP A 54 1.95 7.72 -2.99
N ALA A 55 0.68 7.71 -2.56
CA ALA A 55 0.15 6.65 -1.73
C ALA A 55 0.14 5.34 -2.53
N ILE A 56 0.87 4.35 -2.00
CA ILE A 56 0.98 2.99 -2.55
C ILE A 56 -0.41 2.39 -2.91
N PRO A 57 -1.47 2.53 -2.07
CA PRO A 57 -2.80 2.00 -2.38
C PRO A 57 -3.44 2.53 -3.68
N ILE A 58 -3.11 3.77 -4.06
CA ILE A 58 -3.65 4.41 -5.27
C ILE A 58 -2.94 3.92 -6.53
N LYS A 59 -1.65 3.61 -6.43
CA LYS A 59 -0.90 3.01 -7.54
C LYS A 59 -1.31 1.56 -7.75
N THR A 60 -1.57 0.84 -6.66
CA THR A 60 -1.92 -0.59 -6.74
C THR A 60 -3.32 -0.85 -7.25
N ILE A 61 -4.29 0.03 -7.05
CA ILE A 61 -5.63 -0.18 -7.63
C ILE A 61 -5.63 -0.12 -9.16
N ARG A 62 -4.70 0.64 -9.75
CA ARG A 62 -4.58 0.79 -11.21
C ARG A 62 -3.98 -0.47 -11.81
N GLY A 63 -4.64 -1.00 -12.83
CA GLY A 63 -4.17 -2.13 -13.59
C GLY A 63 -5.21 -3.20 -13.77
N VAL A 64 -4.73 -4.42 -13.99
CA VAL A 64 -5.51 -5.58 -14.36
C VAL A 64 -5.69 -6.49 -13.17
N TRP A 65 -6.94 -6.81 -12.88
CA TRP A 65 -7.35 -7.64 -11.77
C TRP A 65 -8.13 -8.85 -12.27
N ARG A 66 -7.91 -10.00 -11.63
CA ARG A 66 -8.78 -11.18 -11.75
C ARG A 66 -9.86 -11.06 -10.70
N ILE A 67 -11.13 -11.15 -11.07
CA ILE A 67 -12.25 -11.14 -10.12
C ILE A 67 -12.96 -12.49 -10.09
N ARG A 68 -13.37 -12.90 -8.91
CA ARG A 68 -14.28 -14.01 -8.63
C ARG A 68 -15.43 -13.48 -7.80
N GLU A 69 -16.65 -13.75 -8.24
CA GLU A 69 -17.87 -13.33 -7.56
C GLU A 69 -18.70 -14.53 -7.15
N ILE A 70 -19.26 -14.45 -5.94
CA ILE A 70 -20.24 -15.40 -5.41
C ILE A 70 -21.53 -14.61 -5.21
N ARG A 71 -22.57 -14.91 -5.97
CA ARG A 71 -23.88 -14.25 -5.83
C ARG A 71 -24.91 -15.30 -5.44
N GLU A 72 -25.75 -14.98 -4.47
CA GLU A 72 -26.83 -15.86 -4.01
C GLU A 72 -26.37 -17.31 -3.65
N GLY A 73 -25.11 -17.46 -3.22
CA GLY A 73 -24.51 -18.76 -2.85
C GLY A 73 -23.87 -19.54 -4.00
N GLU A 74 -23.95 -19.05 -5.24
CA GLU A 74 -23.36 -19.68 -6.42
C GLU A 74 -22.12 -18.93 -6.90
N SER A 75 -21.06 -19.69 -7.21
CA SER A 75 -19.83 -19.17 -7.83
C SER A 75 -20.09 -18.90 -9.31
N LEU A 76 -20.65 -17.72 -9.58
CA LEU A 76 -21.28 -17.42 -10.86
C LEU A 76 -20.34 -16.79 -11.87
N CYS A 77 -19.40 -15.94 -11.44
CA CYS A 77 -18.68 -15.07 -12.36
C CYS A 77 -17.20 -15.04 -12.03
N LYS A 78 -16.40 -15.53 -12.98
CA LYS A 78 -14.97 -15.26 -13.08
C LYS A 78 -14.78 -14.26 -14.21
N GLY A 79 -13.88 -13.30 -14.02
CA GLY A 79 -13.63 -12.28 -15.02
C GLY A 79 -12.34 -11.52 -14.78
N LYS A 80 -12.14 -10.54 -15.63
CA LYS A 80 -11.03 -9.60 -15.63
C LYS A 80 -11.59 -8.19 -15.45
N LEU A 81 -11.03 -7.44 -14.51
CA LEU A 81 -11.27 -6.01 -14.35
C LEU A 81 -10.03 -5.25 -14.81
N THR A 82 -10.22 -4.14 -15.50
CA THR A 82 -9.15 -3.22 -15.86
C THR A 82 -9.50 -1.85 -15.29
N PHE A 83 -8.74 -1.41 -14.29
CA PHE A 83 -8.90 -0.13 -13.62
C PHE A 83 -7.89 0.86 -14.18
N LYS A 84 -8.39 1.93 -14.81
CA LYS A 84 -7.59 3.06 -15.31
C LYS A 84 -7.87 4.28 -14.47
N GLY A 85 -6.84 4.98 -13.99
CA GLY A 85 -6.98 6.23 -13.22
C GLY A 85 -6.99 7.46 -14.12
N PHE A 86 -7.63 8.53 -13.65
CA PHE A 86 -7.49 9.84 -14.28
C PHE A 86 -6.18 10.51 -13.86
N VAL A 87 -5.57 11.29 -14.76
CA VAL A 87 -4.35 12.06 -14.46
C VAL A 87 -4.58 13.03 -13.29
N ASP A 88 -5.64 13.83 -13.37
CA ASP A 88 -5.86 14.94 -12.45
C ASP A 88 -6.45 14.51 -11.10
N GLU A 89 -7.08 13.33 -11.05
CA GLU A 89 -7.84 12.86 -9.90
C GLU A 89 -7.45 11.43 -9.54
N PRO A 90 -6.39 11.25 -8.73
CA PRO A 90 -5.71 9.98 -8.61
C PRO A 90 -6.53 8.90 -7.90
N GLY A 91 -7.49 9.32 -7.06
CA GLY A 91 -8.40 8.45 -6.33
C GLY A 91 -9.65 8.05 -7.10
N LYS A 92 -9.74 8.28 -8.41
CA LYS A 92 -10.88 7.83 -9.23
C LYS A 92 -10.47 7.51 -10.66
N GLY A 93 -11.37 6.87 -11.39
CA GLY A 93 -11.14 6.55 -12.80
C GLY A 93 -12.23 5.67 -13.41
N THR A 94 -11.87 4.99 -14.49
CA THR A 94 -12.77 4.07 -15.21
C THR A 94 -12.43 2.62 -14.94
N VAL A 95 -13.44 1.78 -14.91
CA VAL A 95 -13.29 0.32 -14.80
C VAL A 95 -13.97 -0.35 -15.99
N GLU A 96 -13.27 -1.32 -16.58
CA GLU A 96 -13.81 -2.20 -17.61
C GLU A 96 -13.83 -3.63 -17.09
N TYR A 97 -14.93 -4.33 -17.31
CA TYR A 97 -15.12 -5.73 -16.95
C TYR A 97 -15.26 -6.56 -18.21
N VAL A 98 -14.61 -7.73 -18.22
CA VAL A 98 -14.78 -8.78 -19.21
C VAL A 98 -14.90 -10.11 -18.48
N SER A 99 -15.98 -10.87 -18.70
CA SER A 99 -16.12 -12.22 -18.15
C SER A 99 -15.09 -13.18 -18.74
N SER A 100 -14.80 -14.28 -18.04
CA SER A 100 -13.82 -15.26 -18.51
C SER A 100 -14.19 -15.94 -19.84
N ASP A 101 -15.48 -16.01 -20.17
CA ASP A 101 -16.01 -16.52 -21.45
C ASP A 101 -16.11 -15.43 -22.54
N GLY A 102 -15.87 -14.16 -22.20
CA GLY A 102 -16.00 -13.02 -23.12
C GLY A 102 -17.44 -12.64 -23.47
N GLU A 103 -18.45 -13.34 -22.96
CA GLU A 103 -19.86 -13.09 -23.33
C GLU A 103 -20.44 -11.85 -22.62
N ARG A 104 -19.87 -11.47 -21.47
CA ARG A 104 -20.35 -10.34 -20.67
C ARG A 104 -19.26 -9.30 -20.51
N GLU A 105 -19.54 -8.14 -21.09
CA GLU A 105 -18.71 -6.95 -20.92
C GLU A 105 -19.45 -5.88 -20.14
N GLY A 106 -18.72 -5.10 -19.36
CA GLY A 106 -19.26 -3.96 -18.64
C GLY A 106 -18.28 -2.82 -18.52
N LYS A 107 -18.80 -1.61 -18.34
CA LYS A 107 -17.99 -0.42 -18.09
C LYS A 107 -18.58 0.40 -16.96
N GLY A 108 -17.73 1.19 -16.32
CA GLY A 108 -18.17 2.25 -15.43
C GLY A 108 -17.01 2.94 -14.74
N TYR A 109 -17.24 3.35 -13.50
CA TYR A 109 -16.33 4.22 -12.78
C TYR A 109 -15.97 3.62 -11.43
N TRP A 110 -14.74 3.90 -11.00
CA TRP A 110 -14.25 3.56 -9.68
C TRP A 110 -13.80 4.80 -8.93
N LEU A 111 -13.83 4.70 -7.61
CA LEU A 111 -13.35 5.69 -6.68
C LEU A 111 -12.73 4.99 -5.47
N LEU A 112 -11.70 5.60 -4.91
CA LEU A 112 -11.03 5.16 -3.71
C LEU A 112 -11.41 6.12 -2.59
N LYS A 113 -11.94 5.58 -1.48
CA LYS A 113 -12.28 6.35 -0.29
C LYS A 113 -11.48 5.85 0.89
N PRO A 114 -11.07 6.72 1.83
CA PRO A 114 -10.66 6.28 3.16
C PRO A 114 -11.80 5.42 3.76
N GLY A 115 -11.50 4.17 4.09
CA GLY A 115 -12.45 3.22 4.64
C GLY A 115 -12.46 3.25 6.15
N SER A 116 -11.33 2.86 6.75
CA SER A 116 -11.14 2.77 8.20
C SER A 116 -9.67 3.02 8.55
N ILE A 117 -9.40 3.22 9.84
CA ILE A 117 -8.04 3.24 10.38
C ILE A 117 -7.88 1.96 11.21
N THR A 118 -6.92 1.13 10.85
CA THR A 118 -6.62 -0.13 11.56
C THR A 118 -5.13 -0.18 11.86
N ALA A 119 -4.78 -0.39 13.13
CA ALA A 119 -3.38 -0.41 13.59
C ALA A 119 -2.56 0.83 13.14
N GLY A 120 -3.18 2.02 13.16
CA GLY A 120 -2.54 3.28 12.76
C GLY A 120 -2.35 3.46 11.25
N LYS A 121 -2.81 2.51 10.42
CA LYS A 121 -2.78 2.60 8.96
C LYS A 121 -4.16 2.95 8.42
N ILE A 122 -4.23 3.87 7.46
CA ILE A 122 -5.46 4.17 6.72
C ILE A 122 -5.68 3.05 5.70
N LEU A 123 -6.78 2.31 5.86
CA LEU A 123 -7.26 1.37 4.85
C LEU A 123 -8.11 2.12 3.84
N PHE A 124 -7.85 1.84 2.55
CA PHE A 124 -8.59 2.43 1.46
C PHE A 124 -9.62 1.43 0.94
N SER A 125 -10.87 1.90 0.82
CA SER A 125 -11.98 1.15 0.26
C SER A 125 -12.19 1.55 -1.20
N ALA A 126 -11.99 0.58 -2.09
CA ALA A 126 -12.30 0.68 -3.49
C ALA A 126 -13.80 0.51 -3.71
N ARG A 127 -14.41 1.45 -4.43
CA ARG A 127 -15.82 1.39 -4.79
C ARG A 127 -15.95 1.60 -6.28
N TRP A 128 -16.69 0.73 -6.95
CA TRP A 128 -16.93 0.90 -8.38
C TRP A 128 -18.30 0.41 -8.79
N LYS A 129 -18.78 0.94 -9.91
CA LYS A 129 -20.04 0.53 -10.52
C LYS A 129 -19.76 0.01 -11.91
N VAL A 130 -20.25 -1.19 -12.22
CA VAL A 130 -20.18 -1.76 -13.58
C VAL A 130 -21.59 -1.79 -14.15
N THR A 131 -21.76 -1.27 -15.35
CA THR A 131 -22.99 -1.43 -16.15
C THR A 131 -22.69 -2.38 -17.29
N TYR A 132 -23.40 -3.51 -17.32
CA TYR A 132 -23.17 -4.53 -18.34
C TYR A 132 -23.88 -4.18 -19.65
N LYS A 133 -23.22 -4.47 -20.78
CA LYS A 133 -23.83 -4.42 -22.11
C LYS A 133 -24.94 -5.48 -22.21
N GLY A 134 -25.94 -5.23 -23.05
CA GLY A 134 -27.00 -6.22 -23.35
C GLY A 134 -28.11 -6.34 -22.28
N GLY A 135 -28.28 -5.34 -21.40
CA GLY A 135 -29.45 -5.28 -20.50
C GLY A 135 -29.30 -5.99 -19.15
N GLY A 136 -28.10 -6.47 -18.80
CA GLY A 136 -27.82 -7.16 -17.53
C GLY A 136 -27.88 -6.29 -16.25
N GLY A 137 -28.22 -5.00 -16.38
CA GLY A 137 -28.28 -4.05 -15.27
C GLY A 137 -26.90 -3.55 -14.83
N SER A 138 -26.87 -2.87 -13.69
CA SER A 138 -25.64 -2.37 -13.08
C SER A 138 -25.45 -2.92 -11.68
N PHE A 139 -24.21 -3.21 -11.31
CA PHE A 139 -23.83 -3.66 -9.96
C PHE A 139 -22.81 -2.69 -9.37
N LEU A 140 -22.91 -2.50 -8.06
CA LEU A 140 -21.94 -1.75 -7.28
C LEU A 140 -21.08 -2.74 -6.51
N TYR A 141 -19.80 -2.44 -6.42
CA TYR A 141 -18.80 -3.23 -5.73
C TYR A 141 -18.15 -2.33 -4.69
N ARG A 142 -17.96 -2.87 -3.49
CA ARG A 142 -17.28 -2.18 -2.39
C ARG A 142 -16.37 -3.17 -1.69
N GLY A 143 -15.08 -2.89 -1.65
CA GLY A 143 -14.12 -3.73 -0.94
C GLY A 143 -12.91 -2.94 -0.46
N ASP A 144 -12.17 -3.51 0.49
CA ASP A 144 -10.96 -2.90 1.01
C ASP A 144 -9.75 -3.37 0.21
N VAL A 145 -8.86 -2.43 -0.14
CA VAL A 145 -7.62 -2.72 -0.86
C VAL A 145 -6.56 -3.11 0.16
N VAL A 146 -6.15 -4.37 0.12
CA VAL A 146 -5.12 -4.92 0.99
C VAL A 146 -3.86 -5.17 0.17
N LEU A 147 -2.73 -4.72 0.72
CA LEU A 147 -1.41 -4.97 0.18
C LEU A 147 -0.77 -6.05 1.05
N ASP A 148 -0.51 -7.22 0.48
CA ASP A 148 0.25 -8.25 1.15
C ASP A 148 1.71 -7.81 1.12
N SER A 149 2.10 -7.07 2.16
CA SER A 149 3.46 -6.59 2.31
C SER A 149 4.37 -7.75 2.69
N THR A 150 4.91 -8.45 1.70
CA THR A 150 6.11 -9.25 1.86
C THR A 150 7.25 -8.57 1.11
N GLU A 151 8.00 -7.76 1.85
CA GLU A 151 9.36 -7.31 1.52
C GLU A 151 10.34 -8.48 1.22
N THR A 152 9.87 -9.73 1.21
CA THR A 152 10.64 -10.96 0.98
C THR A 152 10.51 -11.58 -0.41
N LEU A 153 9.73 -11.01 -1.35
CA LEU A 153 9.56 -11.61 -2.69
C LEU A 153 10.40 -10.99 -3.83
N HIS A 154 11.30 -10.04 -3.53
CA HIS A 154 12.36 -9.69 -4.49
C HIS A 154 13.45 -10.77 -4.60
N ALA A 155 13.39 -11.84 -3.80
CA ALA A 155 14.39 -12.92 -3.80
C ALA A 155 14.09 -14.09 -4.77
N ALA A 156 12.89 -14.19 -5.36
CA ALA A 156 12.47 -15.43 -6.06
C ALA A 156 11.68 -15.21 -7.37
N GLY A 157 11.97 -14.15 -8.13
CA GLY A 157 11.58 -14.07 -9.54
C GLY A 157 10.08 -13.94 -9.85
N ASN A 158 9.22 -13.68 -8.86
CA ASN A 158 7.81 -13.37 -9.07
C ASN A 158 7.59 -11.85 -8.88
N PRO A 159 7.40 -11.06 -9.96
CA PRO A 159 7.40 -9.60 -9.90
C PRO A 159 6.04 -8.98 -9.56
N HIS A 160 5.08 -9.77 -9.08
CA HIS A 160 3.72 -9.28 -8.87
C HIS A 160 3.60 -8.62 -7.49
N PRO A 161 3.11 -7.37 -7.39
CA PRO A 161 2.66 -6.87 -6.11
C PRO A 161 1.42 -7.66 -5.71
N ASP A 162 1.55 -8.41 -4.62
CA ASP A 162 0.44 -9.16 -4.04
C ASP A 162 -0.53 -8.13 -3.42
N ALA A 163 -1.54 -7.76 -4.18
CA ALA A 163 -2.65 -6.93 -3.72
C ALA A 163 -3.95 -7.65 -4.00
N HIS A 164 -4.85 -7.61 -3.02
CA HIS A 164 -6.16 -8.21 -3.15
C HIS A 164 -7.25 -7.25 -2.66
N ILE A 165 -8.44 -7.37 -3.25
CA ILE A 165 -9.64 -6.64 -2.84
C ILE A 165 -10.70 -7.67 -2.52
N ARG A 166 -11.27 -7.59 -1.32
CA ARG A 166 -12.41 -8.41 -0.92
C ARG A 166 -13.54 -7.52 -0.47
N GLY A 167 -14.77 -7.92 -0.77
CA GLY A 167 -15.93 -7.19 -0.31
C GLY A 167 -17.24 -7.61 -0.94
N GLU A 168 -18.16 -6.66 -1.00
CA GLU A 168 -19.57 -6.88 -1.26
C GLU A 168 -19.96 -6.49 -2.69
N VAL A 169 -20.90 -7.25 -3.24
CA VAL A 169 -21.63 -6.94 -4.48
C VAL A 169 -23.04 -6.47 -4.11
N LEU A 170 -23.37 -5.28 -4.56
CA LEU A 170 -24.62 -4.59 -4.27
C LEU A 170 -25.40 -4.35 -5.57
N LYS A 171 -26.72 -4.53 -5.51
CA LYS A 171 -27.64 -4.19 -6.59
C LYS A 171 -28.38 -2.91 -6.25
N PRO A 172 -28.30 -1.86 -7.09
CA PRO A 172 -29.10 -0.67 -6.90
C PRO A 172 -30.56 -0.98 -7.23
N PHE A 173 -31.48 -0.53 -6.37
CA PHE A 173 -32.91 -0.63 -6.59
C PHE A 173 -33.61 0.66 -6.16
N LYS A 174 -34.77 0.94 -6.76
CA LYS A 174 -35.60 2.08 -6.34
C LYS A 174 -36.48 1.62 -5.17
N GLY A 175 -36.32 2.25 -4.01
CA GLY A 175 -37.19 2.02 -2.86
C GLY A 175 -38.61 2.55 -3.10
N ARG A 176 -39.54 2.21 -2.20
CA ARG A 176 -40.95 2.66 -2.27
C ARG A 176 -41.11 4.18 -2.28
N THR A 177 -40.16 4.90 -1.68
CA THR A 177 -40.10 6.36 -1.60
C THR A 177 -39.43 7.00 -2.82
N GLY A 178 -39.00 6.21 -3.81
CA GLY A 178 -38.28 6.68 -4.99
C GLY A 178 -36.78 6.92 -4.77
N SER A 179 -36.27 6.80 -3.53
CA SER A 179 -34.83 6.90 -3.26
C SER A 179 -34.07 5.68 -3.81
N LEU A 180 -32.85 5.92 -4.30
CA LEU A 180 -31.95 4.85 -4.71
C LEU A 180 -31.42 4.16 -3.45
N GLN A 181 -31.71 2.88 -3.32
CA GLN A 181 -31.21 2.02 -2.24
C GLN A 181 -30.32 0.93 -2.83
N GLU A 182 -29.50 0.33 -1.97
CA GLU A 182 -28.55 -0.72 -2.33
C GLU A 182 -28.92 -2.00 -1.59
N LYS A 183 -29.04 -3.12 -2.31
CA LYS A 183 -29.30 -4.44 -1.72
C LYS A 183 -28.05 -5.29 -1.86
N HIS A 184 -27.58 -5.87 -0.76
CA HIS A 184 -26.53 -6.89 -0.78
C HIS A 184 -27.01 -8.14 -1.52
N ILE A 185 -26.23 -8.62 -2.49
CA ILE A 185 -26.57 -9.79 -3.32
C ILE A 185 -25.45 -10.84 -3.39
N GLY A 186 -24.29 -10.56 -2.82
CA GLY A 186 -23.15 -11.46 -2.92
C GLY A 186 -21.84 -10.79 -2.53
N GLU A 187 -20.77 -11.56 -2.66
CA GLU A 187 -19.42 -11.17 -2.29
C GLU A 187 -18.48 -11.36 -3.48
N PHE A 188 -17.33 -10.70 -3.44
CA PHE A 188 -16.29 -10.88 -4.44
C PHE A 188 -14.90 -10.88 -3.81
N GLU A 189 -14.00 -11.51 -4.55
CA GLU A 189 -12.55 -11.46 -4.33
C GLU A 189 -11.89 -11.08 -5.65
N ALA A 190 -10.94 -10.15 -5.59
CA ALA A 190 -10.16 -9.73 -6.74
C ALA A 190 -8.67 -9.73 -6.41
N ASP A 191 -7.87 -10.33 -7.29
CA ASP A 191 -6.42 -10.41 -7.18
C ASP A 191 -5.77 -9.55 -8.28
N LEU A 192 -4.76 -8.78 -7.92
CA LEU A 192 -4.00 -7.99 -8.87
C LEU A 192 -3.12 -8.89 -9.73
N LEU A 193 -3.27 -8.82 -11.05
CA LEU A 193 -2.44 -9.55 -12.00
C LEU A 193 -1.31 -8.67 -12.55
N GLN A 194 -1.61 -7.40 -12.83
CA GLN A 194 -0.64 -6.50 -13.44
C GLN A 194 -0.93 -5.06 -13.01
N VAL A 195 0.08 -4.34 -12.53
CA VAL A 195 -0.02 -2.90 -12.26
C VAL A 195 0.04 -2.14 -13.57
N ASP A 196 -0.84 -1.14 -13.71
CA ASP A 196 -0.76 -0.23 -14.84
C ASP A 196 0.47 0.66 -14.72
N LYS A 197 1.29 0.74 -15.77
CA LYS A 197 2.40 1.69 -15.78
C LYS A 197 1.82 3.07 -16.05
N ASP A 198 2.37 4.08 -15.39
CA ASP A 198 1.93 5.47 -15.43
C ASP A 198 1.87 6.13 -16.83
N GLU A 199 2.22 5.40 -17.89
CA GLU A 199 2.16 5.83 -19.30
C GLU A 199 0.78 5.63 -19.94
N ASP A 200 -0.08 4.76 -19.39
CA ASP A 200 -1.43 4.45 -19.92
C ASP A 200 -2.55 5.34 -19.31
N LYS A 201 -2.20 6.58 -18.93
CA LYS A 201 -3.12 7.51 -18.26
C LYS A 201 -4.15 8.12 -19.24
N LEU A 202 -5.39 8.21 -18.76
CA LEU A 202 -6.52 8.94 -19.39
C LEU A 202 -6.55 10.40 -18.94
#